data_AF-A0A7S3LD90-F1
#
_entry.id   AF-A0A7S3LD90-F1
#
_cell.length_a   1.000
_cell.length_b   1.000
_cell.length_c   1.000
_cell.angle_alpha   90.00
_cell.angle_beta   90.00
_cell.angle_gamma   90.00
#
_symmetry.space_group_name_H-M   'P 1'
#
loop_
_entity.id
_entity.type
_entity.pdbx_description
1 polymer ?
#
loop_
_entity_poly.entity_id
_entity_poly.type
_entity_poly.pdbx_seq_one_letter_code
_entity_poly.pdbx_strand_id
1 'polypeptide(L)'
;DEAAWLGNCLNVDTLADPIPAVEKLLERCEQKSLLMTYKIPAFPAGDVMMFLAMVARSYGRVLKGGVPDKVAAARGVLKDWNEGKIPYFTTPPVDTGNHKNADAVIVTEFAADFDALDAAVLATIKDDDAKDEMDFVQLTAQPVERSEWKGFDDDANDDEEMDEDSDSEQGEKPSLAKRRQQLANAEDYDFNDL
;
A
#
# COMPACT_ATOMS: atom_id res chain seq x y z
N ASP A 1 19.43 -10.89 -8.87
CA ASP A 1 19.08 -9.65 -9.57
C ASP A 1 18.28 -8.72 -8.68
N GLU A 2 18.88 -7.60 -8.29
CA GLU A 2 18.28 -6.59 -7.39
C GLU A 2 17.18 -5.76 -8.08
N ALA A 3 17.28 -5.58 -9.40
CA ALA A 3 16.30 -4.84 -10.19
C ALA A 3 14.92 -5.53 -10.27
N ALA A 4 14.87 -6.85 -10.06
CA ALA A 4 13.63 -7.62 -10.11
C ALA A 4 12.70 -7.35 -8.92
N TRP A 5 13.24 -6.86 -7.79
CA TRP A 5 12.47 -6.64 -6.57
C TRP A 5 11.44 -5.52 -6.69
N LEU A 6 11.74 -4.48 -7.47
CA LEU A 6 10.87 -3.30 -7.62
C LEU A 6 10.14 -3.26 -8.98
N GLY A 7 10.37 -4.25 -9.85
CA GLY A 7 9.78 -4.33 -11.19
C GLY A 7 8.44 -5.06 -11.25
N ASN A 8 7.76 -5.29 -10.12
CA ASN A 8 6.55 -6.11 -10.01
C ASN A 8 6.71 -7.53 -10.63
N CYS A 9 7.93 -8.07 -10.63
CA CYS A 9 8.23 -9.38 -11.22
C CYS A 9 8.13 -10.53 -10.19
N LEU A 10 7.93 -10.22 -8.92
CA LEU A 10 7.94 -11.18 -7.82
C LEU A 10 6.73 -10.97 -6.92
N ASN A 11 6.06 -12.06 -6.57
CA ASN A 11 4.97 -12.03 -5.60
C ASN A 11 5.53 -11.74 -4.20
N VAL A 12 5.07 -10.65 -3.62
CA VAL A 12 5.50 -10.15 -2.29
C VAL A 12 5.21 -11.18 -1.18
N ASP A 13 4.20 -12.03 -1.35
CA ASP A 13 3.82 -13.05 -0.37
C ASP A 13 4.77 -14.26 -0.39
N THR A 14 5.36 -14.60 -1.54
CA THR A 14 6.33 -15.71 -1.65
C THR A 14 7.76 -15.33 -1.30
N LEU A 15 8.03 -14.03 -1.12
CA LEU A 15 9.38 -13.54 -0.84
C LEU A 15 9.83 -13.96 0.57
N ALA A 16 11.03 -14.54 0.67
CA ALA A 16 11.59 -15.01 1.94
C ALA A 16 11.96 -13.84 2.88
N ASP A 17 12.62 -12.81 2.34
CA ASP A 17 12.98 -11.61 3.08
C ASP A 17 12.59 -10.33 2.30
N PRO A 18 11.58 -9.57 2.78
CA PRO A 18 11.15 -8.32 2.16
C PRO A 18 11.97 -7.10 2.58
N ILE A 19 12.83 -7.18 3.59
CA ILE A 19 13.55 -6.01 4.15
C ILE A 19 14.53 -5.40 3.14
N PRO A 20 15.40 -6.18 2.44
CA PRO A 20 16.35 -5.62 1.47
C PRO A 20 15.66 -4.92 0.29
N ALA A 21 14.49 -5.40 -0.11
CA ALA A 21 13.72 -4.76 -1.17
C ALA A 21 13.20 -3.37 -0.76
N VAL A 22 12.81 -3.20 0.52
CA VAL A 22 12.39 -1.90 1.05
C VAL A 22 13.58 -0.94 1.20
N GLU A 23 14.78 -1.45 1.50
CA GLU A 23 16.01 -0.64 1.49
C GLU A 23 16.25 0.01 0.12
N LYS A 24 16.13 -0.78 -0.96
CA LYS A 24 16.21 -0.27 -2.33
C LYS A 24 15.07 0.66 -2.71
N LEU A 25 13.88 0.42 -2.18
CA LEU A 25 12.74 1.34 -2.35
C LEU A 25 13.04 2.71 -1.72
N LEU A 26 13.63 2.73 -0.53
CA LEU A 26 14.03 3.95 0.16
C LEU A 26 15.16 4.70 -0.56
N GLU A 27 16.09 4.00 -1.21
CA GLU A 27 17.10 4.63 -2.08
C GLU A 27 16.47 5.30 -3.32
N ARG A 28 15.37 4.74 -3.84
CA ARG A 28 14.71 5.23 -5.07
C ARG A 28 13.67 6.31 -4.83
N CYS A 29 13.05 6.34 -3.65
CA CYS A 29 11.96 7.26 -3.33
C CYS A 29 12.45 8.46 -2.53
N GLU A 30 11.90 9.65 -2.81
CA GLU A 30 12.13 10.80 -1.93
C GLU A 30 11.44 10.57 -0.57
N GLN A 31 12.17 10.84 0.50
CA GLN A 31 11.65 10.68 1.86
C GLN A 31 10.35 11.47 2.10
N LYS A 32 10.24 12.69 1.55
CA LYS A 32 9.04 13.52 1.69
C LYS A 32 7.78 12.82 1.17
N SER A 33 7.88 12.14 0.04
CA SER A 33 6.77 11.38 -0.55
C SER A 33 6.30 10.29 0.40
N LEU A 34 7.22 9.54 1.00
CA LEU A 34 6.89 8.48 1.96
C LEU A 34 6.23 9.02 3.23
N LEU A 35 6.71 10.14 3.76
CA LEU A 35 6.10 10.80 4.92
C LEU A 35 4.64 11.20 4.63
N MET A 36 4.38 11.76 3.44
CA MET A 36 3.03 12.15 3.02
C MET A 36 2.11 10.95 2.80
N THR A 37 2.59 9.91 2.10
CA THR A 37 1.79 8.70 1.80
C THR A 37 1.44 7.92 3.06
N TYR A 38 2.40 7.73 3.97
CA TYR A 38 2.22 6.90 5.17
C TYR A 38 1.80 7.70 6.42
N LYS A 39 1.74 9.03 6.36
CA LYS A 39 1.41 9.93 7.48
C LYS A 39 2.26 9.65 8.73
N ILE A 40 3.53 9.36 8.53
CA ILE A 40 4.50 9.05 9.58
C ILE A 40 5.39 10.26 9.89
N PRO A 41 5.96 10.36 11.11
CA PRO A 41 6.90 11.42 11.43
C PRO A 41 8.22 11.27 10.68
N ALA A 42 9.00 12.36 10.62
CA ALA A 42 10.32 12.36 10.02
C ALA A 42 11.24 11.32 10.68
N PHE A 43 12.04 10.63 9.86
CA PHE A 43 12.99 9.61 10.29
C PHE A 43 14.37 9.88 9.73
N PRO A 44 15.44 9.28 10.28
CA PRO A 44 16.76 9.42 9.69
C PRO A 44 16.82 8.73 8.31
N ALA A 45 17.38 9.44 7.31
CA ALA A 45 17.57 8.88 5.97
C ALA A 45 18.49 7.65 6.03
N GLY A 46 18.06 6.54 5.42
CA GLY A 46 18.77 5.26 5.43
C GLY A 46 18.37 4.30 6.56
N ASP A 47 17.55 4.71 7.53
CA ASP A 47 17.06 3.80 8.57
C ASP A 47 15.76 3.10 8.17
N VAL A 48 15.93 1.98 7.46
CA VAL A 48 14.84 1.10 7.02
C VAL A 48 14.07 0.51 8.20
N MET A 49 14.77 0.16 9.28
CA MET A 49 14.17 -0.48 10.45
C MET A 49 13.24 0.46 11.20
N MET A 50 13.64 1.72 11.35
CA MET A 50 12.81 2.77 11.95
C MET A 50 11.61 3.10 11.07
N PHE A 51 11.79 3.23 9.76
CA PHE A 51 10.70 3.43 8.81
C PHE A 51 9.64 2.32 8.94
N LEU A 52 10.07 1.05 8.87
CA LEU A 52 9.18 -0.11 9.01
C LEU A 52 8.51 -0.16 10.38
N ALA A 53 9.20 0.22 11.46
CA ALA A 53 8.61 0.26 12.80
C ALA A 53 7.49 1.31 12.92
N MET A 54 7.65 2.48 12.28
CA MET A 54 6.61 3.51 12.28
C MET A 54 5.43 3.12 11.39
N VAL A 55 5.69 2.55 10.21
CA VAL A 55 4.63 2.05 9.32
C VAL A 55 3.85 0.92 10.00
N ALA A 56 4.55 0.01 10.68
CA ALA A 56 3.92 -1.05 11.46
C ALA A 56 2.96 -0.49 12.53
N ARG A 57 3.39 0.57 13.23
CA ARG A 57 2.57 1.24 14.25
C ARG A 57 1.36 1.95 13.65
N SER A 58 1.52 2.65 12.52
CA SER A 58 0.41 3.37 11.90
C SER A 58 -0.62 2.44 11.24
N TYR A 59 -0.19 1.30 10.69
CA TYR A 59 -1.06 0.31 10.05
C TYR A 59 -1.53 -0.81 10.99
N GLY A 60 -1.22 -0.73 12.29
CA GLY A 60 -1.62 -1.72 13.28
C GLY A 60 -0.98 -3.11 13.09
N ARG A 61 0.13 -3.20 12.34
CA ARG A 61 0.93 -4.42 12.15
C ARG A 61 1.86 -4.63 13.34
N VAL A 62 1.28 -4.85 14.52
CA VAL A 62 2.02 -5.09 15.76
C VAL A 62 1.76 -6.51 16.26
N LEU A 63 2.80 -7.18 16.73
CA LEU A 63 2.68 -8.47 17.39
C LEU A 63 2.10 -8.29 18.81
N LYS A 64 1.72 -9.41 19.42
CA LYS A 64 1.34 -9.49 20.83
C LYS A 64 2.45 -8.86 21.68
N GLY A 65 2.07 -7.96 22.61
CA GLY A 65 3.02 -7.20 23.42
C GLY A 65 3.47 -5.86 22.81
N GLY A 66 2.82 -5.38 21.74
CA GLY A 66 3.07 -4.04 21.20
C GLY A 66 4.38 -3.90 20.41
N VAL A 67 5.01 -5.03 20.06
CA VAL A 67 6.24 -5.05 19.26
C VAL A 67 5.86 -4.86 17.78
N PRO A 68 6.43 -3.87 17.06
CA PRO A 68 6.11 -3.66 15.65
C PRO A 68 6.64 -4.79 14.77
N ASP A 69 5.77 -5.36 13.92
CA ASP A 69 6.12 -6.40 12.96
C ASP A 69 6.72 -5.76 11.70
N LYS A 70 8.05 -5.79 11.62
CA LYS A 70 8.80 -5.21 10.49
C LYS A 70 8.60 -6.00 9.20
N VAL A 71 8.45 -7.32 9.28
CA VAL A 71 8.34 -8.20 8.10
C VAL A 71 6.96 -8.02 7.48
N ALA A 72 5.90 -8.02 8.29
CA ALA A 72 4.55 -7.78 7.80
C ALA A 72 4.36 -6.35 7.26
N ALA A 73 4.99 -5.36 7.89
CA ALA A 73 5.01 -3.99 7.38
C ALA A 73 5.77 -3.89 6.05
N ALA A 74 6.93 -4.54 5.91
CA ALA A 74 7.71 -4.53 4.67
C ALA A 74 6.93 -5.14 3.50
N ARG A 75 6.21 -6.25 3.74
CA ARG A 75 5.29 -6.82 2.73
C ARG A 75 4.17 -5.85 2.34
N GLY A 76 3.60 -5.13 3.32
CA GLY A 76 2.60 -4.10 3.04
C GLY A 76 3.14 -2.98 2.15
N VAL A 77 4.33 -2.47 2.48
CA VAL A 77 4.99 -1.41 1.71
C VAL A 77 5.31 -1.86 0.28
N LEU A 78 5.78 -3.10 0.11
CA LEU A 78 6.05 -3.65 -1.23
C LEU A 78 4.76 -3.86 -2.05
N LYS A 79 3.63 -4.20 -1.41
CA LYS A 79 2.33 -4.22 -2.09
C LYS A 79 1.89 -2.82 -2.52
N ASP A 80 1.99 -1.84 -1.60
CA ASP A 80 1.70 -0.43 -1.91
C ASP A 80 2.58 0.10 -3.07
N TRP A 81 3.83 -0.38 -3.17
CA TRP A 81 4.73 -0.08 -4.30
C TRP A 81 4.20 -0.66 -5.61
N ASN A 82 3.84 -1.94 -5.63
CA ASN A 82 3.30 -2.59 -6.83
C ASN A 82 1.96 -2.00 -7.27
N GLU A 83 1.14 -1.50 -6.33
CA GLU A 83 -0.13 -0.80 -6.59
C GLU A 83 0.08 0.66 -7.04
N GLY A 84 1.31 1.18 -6.99
CA GLY A 84 1.62 2.56 -7.40
C GLY A 84 1.17 3.65 -6.41
N LYS A 85 0.85 3.28 -5.16
CA LYS A 85 0.46 4.23 -4.11
C LYS A 85 1.62 5.11 -3.65
N ILE A 86 2.86 4.65 -3.85
CA ILE A 86 4.08 5.41 -3.58
C ILE A 86 4.47 6.16 -4.86
N PRO A 87 4.29 7.50 -4.91
CA PRO A 87 4.67 8.26 -6.08
C PRO A 87 6.19 8.33 -6.21
N TYR A 88 6.70 7.86 -7.34
CA TYR A 88 8.10 8.01 -7.72
C TYR A 88 8.20 8.45 -9.18
N PHE A 89 9.29 9.12 -9.51
CA PHE A 89 9.63 9.46 -10.89
C PHE A 89 11.09 9.13 -11.14
N THR A 90 11.36 8.58 -12.32
CA THR A 90 12.73 8.48 -12.84
C THR A 90 12.91 9.65 -13.79
N THR A 91 13.94 10.47 -13.55
CA THR A 91 14.34 11.46 -14.54
C THR A 91 14.84 10.70 -15.77
N PRO A 92 14.35 11.01 -16.98
CA PRO A 92 14.90 10.42 -18.20
C PRO A 92 16.41 10.72 -18.24
N PRO A 93 17.22 9.82 -18.83
CA PRO A 93 18.65 10.08 -19.03
C PRO A 93 18.83 11.46 -19.67
N VAL A 94 19.71 12.28 -19.09
CA VAL A 94 20.02 13.59 -19.65
C VAL A 94 20.72 13.35 -20.99
N ASP A 95 20.13 13.84 -22.08
CA ASP A 95 20.74 13.79 -23.40
C ASP A 95 22.11 14.47 -23.35
N THR A 96 23.18 13.69 -23.26
CA THR A 96 24.55 14.18 -23.42
C THR A 96 24.82 14.44 -24.91
N GLY A 97 23.96 15.21 -25.59
CA GLY A 97 24.11 15.72 -26.97
C GLY A 97 24.42 14.70 -28.08
N ASN A 98 24.48 13.40 -27.76
CA ASN A 98 24.97 12.37 -28.67
C ASN A 98 23.85 11.49 -29.20
N HIS A 99 22.64 11.63 -28.64
CA HIS A 99 21.42 11.42 -29.39
C HIS A 99 21.29 12.64 -30.31
N LYS A 100 22.04 12.62 -31.42
CA LYS A 100 21.49 13.20 -32.65
C LYS A 100 20.09 12.61 -32.68
N ASN A 101 19.04 13.43 -32.66
CA ASN A 101 17.72 12.99 -33.10
C ASN A 101 18.03 12.17 -34.35
N ALA A 102 17.93 10.83 -34.26
CA ALA A 102 18.20 10.00 -35.42
C ALA A 102 17.20 10.56 -36.39
N ASP A 103 17.71 11.24 -37.43
CA ASP A 103 16.92 12.09 -38.30
C ASP A 103 15.65 11.30 -38.57
N ALA A 104 14.49 11.87 -38.23
CA ALA A 104 13.23 11.16 -38.39
C ALA A 104 13.06 10.93 -39.89
N VAL A 105 13.63 9.82 -40.38
CA VAL A 105 13.61 9.42 -41.77
C VAL A 105 12.21 8.89 -41.96
N ILE A 106 11.43 9.63 -42.75
CA ILE A 106 10.15 9.15 -43.23
C ILE A 106 10.45 7.87 -44.01
N VAL A 107 10.09 6.74 -43.41
CA VAL A 107 10.26 5.42 -44.00
C VAL A 107 9.32 5.35 -45.20
N THR A 108 9.88 5.34 -46.41
CA THR A 108 9.10 5.26 -47.65
C THR A 108 8.55 3.86 -47.91
N GLU A 109 9.16 2.84 -47.32
CA GLU A 109 8.75 1.43 -47.41
C GLU A 109 9.21 0.65 -46.16
N PHE A 110 8.35 -0.23 -45.64
CA PHE A 110 8.70 -1.09 -44.50
C PHE A 110 9.69 -2.19 -44.94
N ALA A 111 10.59 -2.59 -44.03
CA ALA A 111 11.50 -3.69 -44.28
C ALA A 111 10.72 -4.99 -44.55
N ALA A 112 11.28 -5.88 -45.37
CA ALA A 112 10.65 -7.16 -45.76
C ALA A 112 10.25 -8.04 -44.56
N ASP A 113 10.91 -7.86 -43.41
CA ASP A 113 10.59 -8.57 -42.16
C ASP A 113 9.22 -8.16 -41.56
N PHE A 114 8.70 -6.98 -41.93
CA PHE A 114 7.35 -6.53 -41.59
C PHE A 114 6.28 -6.98 -42.60
N ASP A 115 6.68 -7.54 -43.75
CA ASP A 115 5.79 -8.11 -44.77
C ASP A 115 5.51 -9.60 -44.53
N ALA A 116 5.97 -10.14 -43.40
CA ALA A 116 5.79 -11.53 -43.00
C ALA A 116 4.40 -11.83 -42.38
N LEU A 117 3.37 -11.03 -42.68
CA LEU A 117 2.01 -11.54 -42.56
C LEU A 117 1.77 -12.48 -43.73
N ASP A 118 1.81 -13.78 -43.43
CA ASP A 118 1.40 -14.83 -44.36
C ASP A 118 0.04 -14.47 -44.96
N ALA A 119 -0.09 -14.56 -46.29
CA ALA A 119 -1.31 -14.20 -47.01
C ALA A 119 -2.54 -14.98 -46.50
N ALA A 120 -2.32 -16.15 -45.90
CA ALA A 120 -3.35 -16.92 -45.20
C ALA A 120 -3.90 -16.20 -43.95
N VAL A 121 -3.05 -15.57 -43.14
CA VAL A 121 -3.46 -14.79 -41.96
C VAL A 121 -4.22 -13.53 -42.40
N LEU A 122 -3.77 -12.90 -43.48
CA LEU A 122 -4.44 -11.73 -44.04
C LEU A 122 -5.80 -12.06 -44.67
N ALA A 123 -5.98 -13.27 -45.20
CA ALA A 123 -7.27 -13.77 -45.69
C ALA A 123 -8.23 -14.04 -44.53
N THR A 124 -7.76 -14.65 -43.43
CA THR A 124 -8.62 -14.88 -42.25
C THR A 124 -9.12 -13.60 -41.60
N ILE A 125 -8.31 -12.53 -41.56
CA ILE A 125 -8.74 -11.24 -41.01
C ILE A 125 -9.75 -10.53 -41.94
N LYS A 126 -9.59 -10.69 -43.27
CA LYS A 126 -10.47 -10.06 -44.26
C LYS A 126 -11.82 -10.77 -44.42
N ASP A 127 -11.89 -12.05 -44.10
CA ASP A 127 -13.13 -12.82 -44.18
C ASP A 127 -14.07 -12.56 -42.97
N ASP A 128 -13.54 -12.03 -41.86
CA ASP A 128 -14.31 -11.71 -40.66
C ASP A 128 -15.00 -10.31 -40.72
N ASP A 129 -14.56 -9.41 -41.62
CA ASP A 129 -15.19 -8.09 -41.84
C ASP A 129 -16.65 -8.18 -42.36
N ALA A 130 -17.12 -9.36 -42.78
CA ALA A 130 -18.48 -9.58 -43.25
C ALA A 130 -19.45 -10.16 -42.21
N LYS A 131 -18.99 -10.41 -40.96
CA LYS A 131 -19.84 -10.95 -39.88
C LYS A 131 -19.63 -10.34 -38.50
N ASP A 132 -18.97 -9.19 -38.41
CA ASP A 132 -19.12 -8.33 -37.23
C ASP A 132 -20.48 -7.60 -37.28
N GLU A 133 -21.56 -8.39 -37.15
CA GLU A 133 -22.79 -7.91 -36.51
C GLU A 133 -22.47 -7.67 -35.03
N MET A 134 -21.67 -6.64 -34.77
CA MET A 134 -21.63 -6.01 -33.45
C MET A 134 -23.04 -5.46 -33.25
N ASP A 135 -23.84 -6.18 -32.46
CA ASP A 135 -25.17 -5.77 -32.00
C ASP A 135 -25.00 -4.49 -31.16
N PHE A 136 -24.89 -3.36 -31.87
CA PHE A 136 -24.85 -2.05 -31.29
C PHE A 136 -26.27 -1.78 -30.78
N VAL A 137 -26.51 -2.15 -29.53
CA VAL A 137 -27.70 -1.72 -28.81
C VAL A 137 -27.64 -0.21 -28.77
N GLN A 138 -28.38 0.42 -29.68
CA GLN A 138 -28.55 1.86 -29.73
C GLN A 138 -29.30 2.23 -28.44
N LEU A 139 -28.57 2.63 -27.39
CA LEU A 139 -29.16 3.20 -26.18
C LEU A 139 -29.87 4.49 -26.60
N THR A 140 -31.15 4.35 -26.94
CA THR A 140 -32.02 5.50 -27.02
C THR A 140 -32.13 6.03 -25.59
N ALA A 141 -31.57 7.23 -25.37
CA ALA A 141 -31.67 7.92 -24.10
C ALA A 141 -33.14 8.30 -23.87
N GLN A 142 -33.90 7.39 -23.27
CA GLN A 142 -35.14 7.76 -22.61
C GLN A 142 -34.76 8.52 -21.34
N PRO A 143 -35.44 9.64 -21.03
CA PRO A 143 -35.26 10.31 -19.76
C PRO A 143 -35.65 9.33 -18.66
N VAL A 144 -34.66 8.79 -17.96
CA VAL A 144 -34.88 8.12 -16.70
C VAL A 144 -35.33 9.20 -15.71
N GLU A 145 -36.60 9.15 -15.33
CA GLU A 145 -37.05 9.80 -14.10
C GLU A 145 -36.07 9.40 -13.01
N ARG A 146 -35.47 10.41 -12.37
CA ARG A 146 -34.59 10.21 -11.22
C ARG A 146 -35.39 9.46 -10.17
N SER A 147 -35.23 8.15 -10.10
CA SER A 147 -35.58 7.43 -8.89
C SER A 147 -34.70 8.03 -7.80
N GLU A 148 -35.33 8.81 -6.91
CA GLU A 148 -34.70 9.23 -5.68
C GLU A 148 -34.10 7.99 -5.04
N TRP A 149 -32.77 7.94 -4.98
CA TRP A 149 -32.05 6.97 -4.18
C TRP A 149 -32.50 7.20 -2.75
N LYS A 150 -33.52 6.46 -2.31
CA LYS A 150 -33.96 6.48 -0.93
C LYS A 150 -32.84 5.81 -0.16
N GLY A 151 -32.10 6.64 0.57
CA GLY A 151 -31.02 6.20 1.43
C GLY A 151 -31.47 4.99 2.23
N PHE A 152 -30.54 4.07 2.45
CA PHE A 152 -30.68 3.02 3.45
C PHE A 152 -31.17 3.71 4.74
N ASP A 153 -32.44 3.46 5.07
CA ASP A 153 -33.06 3.97 6.28
C ASP A 153 -32.21 3.44 7.45
N ASP A 154 -31.58 4.38 8.13
CA ASP A 154 -30.90 4.20 9.41
C ASP A 154 -32.01 3.89 10.43
N ASP A 155 -32.38 2.62 10.53
CA ASP A 155 -33.34 2.12 11.51
C ASP A 155 -32.67 2.13 12.88
N ALA A 156 -32.68 3.31 13.47
CA ALA A 156 -32.50 3.50 14.90
C ALA A 156 -33.74 2.95 15.62
N ASN A 157 -33.72 1.65 15.95
CA ASN A 157 -34.19 1.14 17.24
C ASN A 157 -33.87 -0.37 17.38
N ASP A 158 -32.71 -0.71 17.95
CA ASP A 158 -32.56 -1.99 18.63
C ASP A 158 -32.16 -1.70 20.08
N ASP A 159 -33.20 -1.57 20.87
CA ASP A 159 -33.21 -1.42 22.33
C ASP A 159 -32.91 -2.81 22.91
N GLU A 160 -31.68 -3.28 22.75
CA GLU A 160 -31.18 -4.43 23.53
C GLU A 160 -30.79 -3.93 24.92
N GLU A 161 -31.77 -4.05 25.81
CA GLU A 161 -31.69 -3.96 27.26
C GLU A 161 -30.36 -4.48 27.82
N MET A 162 -29.75 -3.64 28.67
CA MET A 162 -28.60 -3.94 29.50
C MET A 162 -28.92 -5.06 30.50
N ASP A 163 -28.36 -6.24 30.31
CA ASP A 163 -28.08 -7.17 31.41
C ASP A 163 -26.60 -7.05 31.80
N GLU A 164 -26.30 -6.06 32.65
CA GLU A 164 -25.06 -6.04 33.43
C GLU A 164 -25.13 -7.15 34.48
N ASP A 165 -24.63 -8.34 34.14
CA ASP A 165 -24.22 -9.33 35.15
C ASP A 165 -23.02 -8.77 35.92
N SER A 166 -23.33 -8.01 36.97
CA SER A 166 -22.44 -7.59 38.03
C SER A 166 -22.02 -8.81 38.85
N ASP A 167 -21.02 -9.57 38.39
CA ASP A 167 -20.30 -10.51 39.24
C ASP A 167 -19.31 -9.74 40.13
N SER A 168 -19.76 -9.50 41.36
CA SER A 168 -19.01 -8.84 42.40
C SER A 168 -17.96 -9.77 43.02
N GLU A 169 -16.76 -9.83 42.43
CA GLU A 169 -15.56 -10.23 43.17
C GLU A 169 -14.96 -9.02 43.91
N GLN A 170 -15.25 -8.97 45.21
CA GLN A 170 -14.74 -7.99 46.16
C GLN A 170 -13.21 -8.12 46.31
N GLY A 171 -12.46 -7.26 45.61
CA GLY A 171 -11.08 -6.93 45.94
C GLY A 171 -10.98 -5.45 46.30
N GLU A 172 -10.98 -5.12 47.61
CA GLU A 172 -10.84 -3.76 48.12
C GLU A 172 -9.58 -3.07 47.55
N LYS A 173 -9.76 -2.09 46.66
CA LYS A 173 -8.67 -1.18 46.27
C LYS A 173 -8.40 -0.22 47.44
N PRO A 174 -7.19 -0.18 48.02
CA PRO A 174 -6.92 0.64 49.19
C PRO A 174 -7.00 2.13 48.87
N SER A 175 -7.54 2.90 49.82
CA SER A 175 -7.77 4.33 49.69
C SER A 175 -6.49 5.13 49.42
N LEU A 176 -6.64 6.29 48.77
CA LEU A 176 -5.55 7.17 48.36
C LEU A 176 -4.65 7.60 49.55
N ALA A 177 -5.21 7.70 50.75
CA ALA A 177 -4.48 7.96 51.98
C ALA A 177 -3.50 6.82 52.34
N LYS A 178 -3.93 5.56 52.17
CA LYS A 178 -3.12 4.36 52.43
C LYS A 178 -1.99 4.21 51.40
N ARG A 179 -2.25 4.57 50.13
CA ARG A 179 -1.21 4.65 49.08
C ARG A 179 -0.13 5.69 49.40
N ARG A 180 -0.53 6.89 49.85
CA ARG A 180 0.44 7.95 50.24
C ARG A 180 1.30 7.53 51.43
N GLN A 181 0.74 6.79 52.38
CA GLN A 181 1.48 6.28 53.54
C GLN A 181 2.45 5.14 53.17
N GLN A 182 2.12 4.32 52.16
CA GLN A 182 3.05 3.32 51.62
C GLN A 182 4.26 3.93 50.90
N LEU A 183 4.09 5.05 50.19
CA LEU A 183 5.21 5.79 49.60
C LEU A 183 6.13 6.42 50.65
N ALA A 184 5.57 6.92 51.76
CA ALA A 184 6.37 7.49 52.85
C ALA A 184 7.23 6.44 53.59
N ASN A 185 6.85 5.16 53.56
CA ASN A 185 7.64 4.06 54.14
C ASN A 185 8.65 3.45 53.14
N ALA A 186 8.65 3.87 51.87
CA ALA A 186 9.54 3.35 50.84
C ALA A 186 10.83 4.18 50.69
N GLU A 187 11.00 5.25 51.45
CA GLU A 187 12.16 6.14 51.41
C GLU A 187 13.35 5.66 52.27
N ASP A 188 13.21 4.52 52.97
CA ASP A 188 14.28 3.93 53.82
C ASP A 188 15.09 2.81 53.13
N TYR A 189 15.07 2.72 51.80
CA TYR A 189 15.94 1.79 51.06
C TYR A 189 17.36 2.38 50.93
N ASP A 190 18.24 2.00 51.86
CA ASP A 190 19.67 2.34 51.85
C ASP A 190 20.42 1.53 50.77
N PHE A 191 20.89 2.21 49.73
CA PHE A 191 21.56 1.62 48.57
C PHE A 191 23.05 1.31 48.83
N ASN A 192 23.53 1.50 50.07
CA ASN A 192 24.94 1.34 50.42
C ASN A 192 25.28 -0.06 50.99
N ASP A 193 24.34 -1.01 50.98
CA ASP A 193 24.52 -2.37 51.51
C ASP A 193 24.50 -3.46 50.40
N LEU A 194 25.06 -3.15 49.22
CA LEU A 194 25.43 -4.11 48.17
C LEU A 194 26.91 -4.00 47.79
#